data_AF-A0A9D2I529-F1
#
_entry.id   AF-A0A9D2I529-F1
#
_cell.length_a   1.000
_cell.length_b   1.000
_cell.length_c   1.000
_cell.angle_alpha   90.00
_cell.angle_beta   90.00
_cell.angle_gamma   90.00
#
_symmetry.space_group_name_H-M   'P 1'
#
loop_
_entity.id
_entity.type
_entity.pdbx_description
1 polymer ?
#
loop_
_entity_poly.entity_id
_entity_poly.type
_entity_poly.pdbx_seq_one_letter_code
_entity_poly.pdbx_strand_id
1 'polypeptide(L)'
;MVYDCFQFFNELDILKLRLHIMDPVVDRFVISEATETFSGNPKPLYYEENKEMFAEFAHKIIHVVVDDTPPGYTHDRDTFQKNAVGRGLKECTDEDIIIFSDLDEIPNPEKVKEILQHFDPTKIYHFAQRMFYCYLNMEEVSGNLLSYAGEFPGVEKKQWIGSKMCSYKLLREQHLLLGELRFPERKEIGIRVPDGGWHFGYMGGHGEKSAKKRVEEKVKSAAHQEFNKAEILSGVVDNLKDGKDIFGRNASFRLVEIDDTYPEYLRDHLDEYDYLILKKENGAQRALRHTGAWLRKNYYRAGRGVKRLCRKITGKG
;
A
#
# COMPACT_ATOMS: atom_id res chain seq x y z
N MET A 1 -25.27 -3.23 5.36
CA MET A 1 -24.44 -2.91 4.17
C MET A 1 -22.97 -3.13 4.51
N VAL A 2 -22.13 -3.34 3.50
CA VAL A 2 -20.67 -3.44 3.61
C VAL A 2 -20.04 -2.17 3.03
N TYR A 3 -19.27 -1.47 3.86
CA TYR A 3 -18.52 -0.27 3.51
C TYR A 3 -17.04 -0.61 3.39
N ASP A 4 -16.43 -0.41 2.21
CA ASP A 4 -14.98 -0.50 2.02
C ASP A 4 -14.33 0.89 2.08
N CYS A 5 -13.53 1.11 3.12
CA CYS A 5 -13.07 2.42 3.53
C CYS A 5 -11.55 2.51 3.45
N PHE A 6 -11.04 3.47 2.69
CA PHE A 6 -9.60 3.66 2.51
C PHE A 6 -9.25 5.11 2.21
N GLN A 7 -8.02 5.48 2.54
CA GLN A 7 -7.45 6.74 2.11
C GLN A 7 -6.89 6.60 0.69
N PHE A 8 -7.07 7.64 -0.12
CA PHE A 8 -6.60 7.72 -1.48
C PHE A 8 -5.52 8.79 -1.65
N PHE A 9 -4.46 8.43 -2.39
CA PHE A 9 -3.42 9.36 -2.82
C PHE A 9 -3.43 9.53 -4.34
N ASN A 10 -2.65 8.76 -5.10
CA ASN A 10 -2.50 8.96 -6.55
C ASN A 10 -2.51 7.65 -7.37
N GLU A 11 -2.74 6.52 -6.71
CA GLU A 11 -2.65 5.19 -7.30
C GLU A 11 -3.93 4.80 -8.07
N LEU A 12 -4.30 5.57 -9.10
CA LEU A 12 -5.54 5.33 -9.88
C LEU A 12 -5.66 3.91 -10.43
N ASP A 13 -4.55 3.30 -10.85
CA ASP A 13 -4.53 1.96 -11.42
C ASP A 13 -4.91 0.89 -10.36
N ILE A 14 -4.48 1.12 -9.11
CA ILE A 14 -4.81 0.28 -7.95
C ILE A 14 -6.23 0.57 -7.45
N LEU A 15 -6.70 1.82 -7.55
CA LEU A 15 -8.09 2.15 -7.29
C LEU A 15 -9.02 1.40 -8.26
N LYS A 16 -8.74 1.45 -9.56
CA LYS A 16 -9.49 0.67 -10.57
C LYS A 16 -9.52 -0.81 -10.19
N LEU A 17 -8.34 -1.37 -9.89
CA LEU A 17 -8.21 -2.78 -9.52
C LEU A 17 -9.04 -3.14 -8.29
N ARG A 18 -8.94 -2.37 -7.21
CA ARG A 18 -9.68 -2.59 -5.96
C ARG A 18 -11.19 -2.51 -6.18
N LEU A 19 -11.67 -1.49 -6.89
CA LEU A 19 -13.10 -1.29 -7.12
C LEU A 19 -13.70 -2.50 -7.84
N HIS A 20 -13.09 -2.97 -8.93
CA HIS A 20 -13.60 -4.16 -9.64
C HIS A 20 -13.51 -5.45 -8.81
N ILE A 21 -12.43 -5.66 -8.03
CA ILE A 21 -12.29 -6.87 -7.20
C ILE A 21 -13.35 -6.89 -6.08
N MET A 22 -13.62 -5.75 -5.47
CA MET A 22 -14.45 -5.64 -4.28
C MET A 22 -15.92 -5.36 -4.60
N ASP A 23 -16.26 -4.90 -5.81
CA ASP A 23 -17.63 -4.56 -6.22
C ASP A 23 -18.68 -5.63 -5.89
N PRO A 24 -18.42 -6.95 -6.07
CA PRO A 24 -19.42 -7.98 -5.80
C PRO A 24 -19.77 -8.15 -4.32
N VAL A 25 -18.99 -7.58 -3.40
CA VAL A 25 -19.15 -7.77 -1.93
C VAL A 25 -19.27 -6.46 -1.16
N VAL A 26 -19.24 -5.32 -1.85
CA VAL A 26 -19.27 -3.98 -1.27
C VAL A 26 -20.49 -3.21 -1.76
N ASP A 27 -21.20 -2.60 -0.82
CA ASP A 27 -22.35 -1.73 -1.08
C ASP A 27 -21.93 -0.27 -1.25
N ARG A 28 -20.88 0.15 -0.52
CA ARG A 28 -20.36 1.53 -0.53
C ARG A 28 -18.83 1.56 -0.45
N PHE A 29 -18.20 2.33 -1.32
CA PHE A 29 -16.77 2.65 -1.26
C PHE A 29 -16.58 4.02 -0.64
N VAL A 30 -15.89 4.12 0.49
CA VAL A 30 -15.55 5.40 1.12
C VAL A 30 -14.12 5.78 0.74
N ILE A 31 -13.99 6.74 -0.16
CA ILE A 31 -12.72 7.24 -0.67
C ILE A 31 -12.40 8.57 0.03
N SER A 32 -11.45 8.54 0.97
CA SER A 32 -10.98 9.77 1.64
C SER A 32 -9.76 10.36 0.94
N GLU A 33 -9.84 11.62 0.55
CA GLU A 33 -8.79 12.29 -0.19
C GLU A 33 -8.45 13.66 0.42
N ALA A 34 -7.21 13.82 0.87
CA ALA A 34 -6.75 15.07 1.46
C ALA A 34 -6.22 16.06 0.42
N THR A 35 -6.26 17.35 0.71
CA THR A 35 -5.65 18.41 -0.14
C THR A 35 -4.15 18.57 0.10
N GLU A 36 -3.58 17.84 1.06
CA GLU A 36 -2.15 17.83 1.37
C GLU A 36 -1.61 16.41 1.63
N THR A 37 -0.31 16.24 1.36
CA THR A 37 0.46 15.03 1.67
C THR A 37 0.79 14.94 3.16
N PHE A 38 1.20 13.76 3.65
CA PHE A 38 1.67 13.63 5.04
C PHE A 38 2.92 14.47 5.32
N SER A 39 3.72 14.78 4.31
CA SER A 39 4.84 15.73 4.40
C SER A 39 4.42 17.20 4.49
N GLY A 40 3.13 17.51 4.40
CA GLY A 40 2.58 18.87 4.46
C GLY A 40 2.67 19.66 3.15
N ASN A 41 2.97 18.99 2.03
CA ASN A 41 2.94 19.64 0.71
C ASN A 41 1.52 19.58 0.14
N PRO A 42 0.99 20.68 -0.43
CA PRO A 42 -0.27 20.67 -1.17
C PRO A 42 -0.26 19.64 -2.30
N LYS A 43 -1.41 19.03 -2.55
CA LYS A 43 -1.63 18.10 -3.67
C LYS A 43 -3.00 18.31 -4.30
N PRO A 44 -3.16 18.02 -5.60
CA PRO A 44 -4.49 17.97 -6.20
C PRO A 44 -5.33 16.83 -5.59
N LEU A 45 -6.63 16.90 -5.84
CA LEU A 45 -7.57 15.82 -5.60
C LEU A 45 -7.57 14.93 -6.85
N TYR A 46 -6.63 13.98 -6.89
CA TYR A 46 -6.45 13.03 -7.99
C TYR A 46 -7.71 12.22 -8.28
N TYR A 47 -8.50 11.80 -7.28
CA TYR A 47 -9.75 11.10 -7.56
C TYR A 47 -10.77 12.06 -8.17
N GLU A 48 -10.97 13.24 -7.59
CA GLU A 48 -11.92 14.24 -8.12
C GLU A 48 -11.62 14.60 -9.58
N GLU A 49 -10.34 14.84 -9.91
CA GLU A 49 -9.90 15.16 -11.28
C GLU A 49 -10.09 14.01 -12.27
N ASN A 50 -10.22 12.76 -11.80
CA ASN A 50 -10.27 11.56 -12.62
C ASN A 50 -11.55 10.72 -12.38
N LYS A 51 -12.56 11.26 -11.71
CA LYS A 51 -13.76 10.52 -11.29
C LYS A 51 -14.53 9.85 -12.44
N GLU A 52 -14.45 10.44 -13.65
CA GLU A 52 -15.05 9.88 -14.87
C GLU A 52 -14.47 8.50 -15.21
N MET A 53 -13.22 8.20 -14.83
CA MET A 53 -12.63 6.86 -14.99
C MET A 53 -13.35 5.79 -14.15
N PHE A 54 -14.09 6.19 -13.12
CA PHE A 54 -14.78 5.31 -12.18
C PHE A 54 -16.30 5.49 -12.22
N ALA A 55 -16.83 6.06 -13.31
CA ALA A 55 -18.24 6.40 -13.45
C ALA A 55 -19.18 5.19 -13.22
N GLU A 56 -18.74 3.97 -13.56
CA GLU A 56 -19.49 2.73 -13.30
C GLU A 56 -19.77 2.51 -11.80
N PHE A 57 -18.87 2.94 -10.92
CA PHE A 57 -18.97 2.81 -9.47
C PHE A 57 -19.52 4.06 -8.79
N ALA A 58 -19.81 5.14 -9.54
CA ALA A 58 -20.19 6.43 -8.96
C ALA A 58 -21.38 6.34 -7.99
N HIS A 59 -22.32 5.41 -8.26
CA HIS A 59 -23.48 5.15 -7.40
C HIS A 59 -23.16 4.47 -6.06
N LYS A 60 -21.96 3.89 -5.91
CA LYS A 60 -21.45 3.28 -4.67
C LYS A 60 -20.41 4.14 -3.96
N ILE A 61 -19.79 5.10 -4.63
CA ILE A 61 -18.68 5.88 -4.06
C ILE A 61 -19.19 7.04 -3.20
N ILE A 62 -18.69 7.10 -1.97
CA ILE A 62 -18.77 8.24 -1.06
C ILE A 62 -17.37 8.87 -1.04
N HIS A 63 -17.23 10.03 -1.70
CA HIS A 63 -15.97 10.77 -1.70
C HIS A 63 -15.92 11.78 -0.55
N VAL A 64 -14.89 11.66 0.27
CA VAL A 64 -14.65 12.51 1.44
C VAL A 64 -13.43 13.36 1.17
N VAL A 65 -13.62 14.66 0.99
CA VAL A 65 -12.52 15.62 0.87
C VAL A 65 -12.06 16.03 2.28
N VAL A 66 -10.74 16.00 2.51
CA VAL A 66 -10.10 16.39 3.77
C VAL A 66 -9.21 17.62 3.52
N ASP A 67 -9.76 18.80 3.77
CA ASP A 67 -9.11 20.11 3.56
C ASP A 67 -8.70 20.81 4.86
N ASP A 68 -8.89 20.13 6.00
CA ASP A 68 -8.69 20.63 7.36
C ASP A 68 -7.58 19.88 8.12
N THR A 69 -6.60 19.32 7.40
CA THR A 69 -5.48 18.62 8.05
C THR A 69 -4.72 19.60 8.96
N PRO A 70 -4.59 19.30 10.27
CA PRO A 70 -3.94 20.22 11.19
C PRO A 70 -2.43 20.31 10.91
N PRO A 71 -1.80 21.47 11.17
CA PRO A 71 -0.35 21.57 11.14
C PRO A 71 0.26 20.65 12.20
N GLY A 72 1.34 19.95 11.86
CA GLY A 72 1.97 19.00 12.78
C GLY A 72 3.13 18.24 12.15
N TYR A 73 3.54 17.16 12.80
CA TYR A 73 4.52 16.24 12.23
C TYR A 73 3.87 15.30 11.21
N THR A 74 4.69 14.61 10.43
CA THR A 74 4.22 13.75 9.35
C THR A 74 3.32 12.62 9.84
N HIS A 75 3.62 12.04 11.00
CA HIS A 75 2.81 10.98 11.63
C HIS A 75 1.49 11.49 12.21
N ASP A 76 1.43 12.74 12.67
CA ASP A 76 0.19 13.35 13.17
C ASP A 76 -0.80 13.54 12.01
N ARG A 77 -0.30 14.03 10.87
CA ARG A 77 -1.09 14.14 9.63
C ARG A 77 -1.58 12.79 9.14
N ASP A 78 -0.70 11.78 9.12
CA ASP A 78 -1.07 10.40 8.74
C ASP A 78 -2.22 9.87 9.60
N THR A 79 -2.09 10.01 10.92
CA THR A 79 -3.13 9.57 11.88
C THR A 79 -4.44 10.32 11.66
N PHE A 80 -4.38 11.64 11.50
CA PHE A 80 -5.56 12.47 11.27
C PHE A 80 -6.29 12.09 9.98
N GLN A 81 -5.56 12.04 8.85
CA GLN A 81 -6.14 11.78 7.54
C GLN A 81 -6.71 10.35 7.44
N LYS A 82 -6.07 9.36 8.06
CA LYS A 82 -6.62 7.99 8.14
C LYS A 82 -7.91 7.93 8.95
N ASN A 83 -8.00 8.67 10.05
CA ASN A 83 -9.22 8.75 10.84
C ASN A 83 -10.32 9.57 10.14
N ALA A 84 -9.95 10.54 9.29
CA ALA A 84 -10.89 11.33 8.51
C ALA A 84 -11.71 10.50 7.51
N VAL A 85 -11.25 9.30 7.13
CA VAL A 85 -12.05 8.33 6.35
C VAL A 85 -13.39 8.04 7.03
N GLY A 86 -13.43 8.05 8.37
CA GLY A 86 -14.67 7.83 9.14
C GLY A 86 -15.76 8.88 8.89
N ARG A 87 -15.43 10.04 8.32
CA ARG A 87 -16.41 11.07 7.93
C ARG A 87 -17.40 10.58 6.86
N GLY A 88 -17.06 9.53 6.12
CA GLY A 88 -17.95 8.88 5.15
C GLY A 88 -18.97 7.93 5.77
N LEU A 89 -18.86 7.63 7.07
CA LEU A 89 -19.72 6.67 7.79
C LEU A 89 -20.93 7.33 8.48
N LYS A 90 -21.29 8.56 8.08
CA LYS A 90 -22.36 9.34 8.74
C LYS A 90 -23.75 8.67 8.66
N GLU A 91 -23.98 7.90 7.62
CA GLU A 91 -25.25 7.21 7.36
C GLU A 91 -25.23 5.74 7.79
N CYS A 92 -24.12 5.27 8.40
CA CYS A 92 -24.03 3.90 8.89
C CYS A 92 -24.95 3.67 10.09
N THR A 93 -25.46 2.46 10.16
CA THR A 93 -26.27 1.90 11.23
C THR A 93 -25.47 0.81 11.96
N ASP A 94 -25.95 0.41 13.13
CA ASP A 94 -25.29 -0.64 13.93
C ASP A 94 -25.18 -2.00 13.21
N GLU A 95 -26.02 -2.25 12.21
CA GLU A 95 -26.02 -3.48 11.40
C GLU A 95 -25.04 -3.42 10.22
N ASP A 96 -24.41 -2.27 9.98
CA ASP A 96 -23.44 -2.12 8.89
C ASP A 96 -22.07 -2.66 9.27
N ILE A 97 -21.34 -3.08 8.25
CA ILE A 97 -20.02 -3.71 8.36
C ILE A 97 -19.01 -2.81 7.68
N ILE A 98 -17.90 -2.56 8.37
CA ILE A 98 -16.84 -1.67 7.92
C ILE A 98 -15.60 -2.50 7.61
N ILE A 99 -15.07 -2.34 6.40
CA ILE A 99 -13.73 -2.75 6.01
C ILE A 99 -12.85 -1.50 6.00
N PHE A 100 -11.69 -1.55 6.64
CA PHE A 100 -10.72 -0.47 6.67
C PHE A 100 -9.32 -0.96 6.30
N SER A 101 -8.66 -0.28 5.36
CA SER A 101 -7.28 -0.57 4.91
C SER A 101 -6.64 0.63 4.20
N ASP A 102 -5.34 0.54 3.91
CA ASP A 102 -4.74 1.38 2.87
C ASP A 102 -5.24 0.92 1.47
N LEU A 103 -5.23 1.80 0.47
CA LEU A 103 -5.78 1.49 -0.86
C LEU A 103 -5.20 0.21 -1.48
N ASP A 104 -3.89 0.02 -1.34
CA ASP A 104 -3.13 -1.09 -1.89
C ASP A 104 -3.26 -2.40 -1.11
N GLU A 105 -3.98 -2.40 0.02
CA GLU A 105 -4.31 -3.60 0.80
C GLU A 105 -5.73 -4.07 0.44
N ILE A 106 -5.84 -4.83 -0.66
CA ILE A 106 -7.11 -5.32 -1.21
C ILE A 106 -7.53 -6.62 -0.51
N PRO A 107 -8.67 -6.67 0.19
CA PRO A 107 -9.18 -7.90 0.78
C PRO A 107 -9.54 -8.95 -0.27
N ASN A 108 -9.48 -10.23 0.10
CA ASN A 108 -10.02 -11.29 -0.74
C ASN A 108 -11.56 -11.29 -0.66
N PRO A 109 -12.29 -11.01 -1.76
CA PRO A 109 -13.76 -10.93 -1.75
C PRO A 109 -14.42 -12.26 -1.36
N GLU A 110 -13.82 -13.41 -1.68
CA GLU A 110 -14.36 -14.71 -1.27
C GLU A 110 -14.28 -14.89 0.26
N LYS A 111 -13.23 -14.38 0.90
CA LYS A 111 -13.12 -14.37 2.37
C LYS A 111 -14.11 -13.40 3.00
N VAL A 112 -14.38 -12.27 2.36
CA VAL A 112 -15.46 -11.37 2.81
C VAL A 112 -16.81 -12.09 2.75
N LYS A 113 -17.16 -12.76 1.64
CA LYS A 113 -18.40 -13.55 1.52
C LYS A 113 -18.50 -14.65 2.58
N GLU A 114 -17.42 -15.38 2.82
CA GLU A 114 -17.36 -16.44 3.85
C GLU A 114 -17.66 -15.86 5.24
N ILE A 115 -17.03 -14.73 5.59
CA ILE A 115 -17.25 -14.05 6.86
C ILE A 115 -18.71 -13.60 7.00
N LEU A 116 -19.29 -13.02 5.95
CA LEU A 116 -20.67 -12.52 5.98
C LEU A 116 -21.71 -13.61 6.25
N GLN A 117 -21.46 -14.87 5.89
CA GLN A 117 -22.37 -15.99 6.18
C GLN A 117 -22.50 -16.27 7.68
N HIS A 118 -21.43 -16.04 8.44
CA HIS A 118 -21.33 -16.33 9.87
C HIS A 118 -20.64 -15.19 10.62
N PHE A 119 -21.11 -13.96 10.38
CA PHE A 119 -20.51 -12.76 10.92
C PHE A 119 -20.72 -12.66 12.44
N ASP A 120 -19.63 -12.51 13.19
CA ASP A 120 -19.65 -12.21 14.63
C ASP A 120 -19.44 -10.71 14.83
N PRO A 121 -20.48 -9.96 15.23
CA PRO A 121 -20.40 -8.50 15.36
C PRO A 121 -19.51 -8.06 16.52
N THR A 122 -19.05 -8.98 17.37
CA THR A 122 -18.17 -8.71 18.53
C THR A 122 -16.68 -8.86 18.19
N LYS A 123 -16.35 -9.23 16.95
CA LYS A 123 -14.98 -9.51 16.51
C LYS A 123 -14.47 -8.51 15.49
N ILE A 124 -13.14 -8.41 15.43
CA ILE A 124 -12.43 -7.75 14.35
C ILE A 124 -11.77 -8.84 13.50
N TYR A 125 -12.01 -8.85 12.21
CA TYR A 125 -11.39 -9.78 11.27
C TYR A 125 -10.13 -9.13 10.68
N HIS A 126 -9.00 -9.83 10.77
CA HIS A 126 -7.68 -9.37 10.39
C HIS A 126 -7.18 -10.14 9.16
N PHE A 127 -7.18 -9.50 7.99
CA PHE A 127 -6.84 -10.15 6.73
C PHE A 127 -5.33 -10.32 6.59
N ALA A 128 -4.89 -11.57 6.50
CA ALA A 128 -3.50 -11.93 6.24
C ALA A 128 -3.24 -11.93 4.74
N GLN A 129 -2.58 -10.89 4.26
CA GLN A 129 -2.42 -10.60 2.84
C GLN A 129 -1.00 -10.95 2.36
N ARG A 130 -0.92 -11.43 1.12
CA ARG A 130 0.35 -11.60 0.41
C ARG A 130 0.89 -10.22 0.04
N MET A 131 2.17 -9.98 0.25
CA MET A 131 2.79 -8.67 0.01
C MET A 131 3.60 -8.69 -1.28
N PHE A 132 3.36 -7.70 -2.14
CA PHE A 132 4.08 -7.49 -3.39
C PHE A 132 4.56 -6.06 -3.48
N TYR A 133 5.82 -5.86 -3.87
CA TYR A 133 6.37 -4.51 -4.01
C TYR A 133 6.75 -4.20 -5.45
N CYS A 134 6.36 -3.01 -5.90
CA CYS A 134 6.69 -2.40 -7.18
C CYS A 134 6.21 -3.14 -8.43
N TYR A 135 6.01 -4.46 -8.37
CA TYR A 135 5.50 -5.31 -9.43
C TYR A 135 4.54 -6.32 -8.82
N LEU A 136 3.44 -6.61 -9.53
CA LEU A 136 2.38 -7.53 -9.11
C LEU A 136 2.89 -8.95 -8.85
N ASN A 137 4.03 -9.32 -9.44
CA ASN A 137 4.62 -10.64 -9.35
C ASN A 137 5.96 -10.68 -8.57
N MET A 138 6.25 -9.63 -7.78
CA MET A 138 7.41 -9.59 -6.88
C MET A 138 6.97 -9.72 -5.43
N GLU A 139 6.84 -10.96 -4.97
CA GLU A 139 6.28 -11.32 -3.66
C GLU A 139 7.35 -11.30 -2.56
N GLU A 140 7.03 -10.73 -1.41
CA GLU A 140 7.80 -10.88 -0.17
C GLU A 140 7.55 -12.28 0.41
N VAL A 141 8.61 -13.05 0.62
CA VAL A 141 8.51 -14.47 1.01
C VAL A 141 9.17 -14.80 2.34
N SER A 142 9.85 -13.85 2.98
CA SER A 142 10.53 -14.10 4.26
C SER A 142 9.61 -13.94 5.46
N GLY A 143 8.48 -13.24 5.33
CA GLY A 143 7.54 -12.96 6.44
C GLY A 143 8.08 -11.93 7.43
N ASN A 144 9.12 -11.18 7.07
CA ASN A 144 9.79 -10.23 7.95
C ASN A 144 9.21 -8.81 7.84
N LEU A 145 8.48 -8.50 6.78
CA LEU A 145 7.78 -7.22 6.64
C LEU A 145 6.36 -7.36 7.20
N LEU A 146 6.13 -6.73 8.35
CA LEU A 146 4.84 -6.78 9.04
C LEU A 146 4.20 -5.39 9.08
N SER A 147 2.88 -5.38 9.08
CA SER A 147 2.09 -4.18 9.32
C SER A 147 2.24 -3.71 10.76
N TYR A 148 1.69 -2.55 11.08
CA TYR A 148 1.69 -2.04 12.46
C TYR A 148 1.03 -3.01 13.45
N ALA A 149 0.03 -3.80 13.00
CA ALA A 149 -0.63 -4.82 13.82
C ALA A 149 0.30 -6.00 14.18
N GLY A 150 1.43 -6.15 13.49
CA GLY A 150 2.30 -7.31 13.58
C GLY A 150 1.61 -8.56 13.01
N GLU A 151 1.80 -9.69 13.69
CA GLU A 151 1.18 -10.98 13.35
C GLU A 151 0.58 -11.63 14.62
N PHE A 152 -0.30 -12.61 14.44
CA PHE A 152 -0.84 -13.42 15.52
C PHE A 152 0.21 -14.41 16.08
N PRO A 153 0.13 -14.77 17.36
CA PRO A 153 1.05 -15.74 17.95
C PRO A 153 0.88 -17.12 17.30
N GLY A 154 1.98 -17.88 17.20
CA GLY A 154 1.96 -19.26 16.70
C GLY A 154 1.86 -19.43 15.18
N VAL A 155 1.86 -18.35 14.41
CA VAL A 155 1.84 -18.40 12.94
C VAL A 155 3.24 -18.70 12.40
N GLU A 156 3.40 -19.81 11.69
CA GLU A 156 4.66 -20.21 11.06
C GLU A 156 5.03 -19.30 9.87
N LYS A 157 4.11 -19.14 8.91
CA LYS A 157 4.28 -18.27 7.75
C LYS A 157 3.61 -16.92 8.00
N LYS A 158 4.38 -15.98 8.53
CA LYS A 158 3.91 -14.62 8.81
C LYS A 158 3.54 -13.91 7.51
N GLN A 159 2.48 -13.11 7.57
CA GLN A 159 1.97 -12.33 6.45
C GLN A 159 1.68 -10.89 6.86
N TRP A 160 1.40 -10.04 5.88
CA TRP A 160 1.00 -8.67 6.13
C TRP A 160 -0.45 -8.62 6.62
N ILE A 161 -0.68 -8.26 7.88
CA ILE A 161 -2.01 -8.08 8.45
C ILE A 161 -2.54 -6.68 8.09
N GLY A 162 -3.05 -6.49 6.88
CA GLY A 162 -3.45 -5.19 6.31
C GLY A 162 -4.91 -4.83 6.58
N SER A 163 -5.85 -5.32 5.77
CA SER A 163 -7.28 -4.98 5.93
C SER A 163 -7.89 -5.48 7.25
N LYS A 164 -8.87 -4.71 7.75
CA LYS A 164 -9.63 -4.99 8.98
C LYS A 164 -11.11 -4.94 8.66
N MET A 165 -11.91 -5.87 9.17
CA MET A 165 -13.38 -5.87 9.01
C MET A 165 -14.05 -6.02 10.37
N CYS A 166 -15.07 -5.21 10.67
CA CYS A 166 -15.82 -5.28 11.92
C CYS A 166 -17.20 -4.63 11.78
N SER A 167 -18.08 -4.80 12.77
CA SER A 167 -19.38 -4.13 12.76
C SER A 167 -19.20 -2.64 13.09
N TYR A 168 -20.02 -1.78 12.50
CA TYR A 168 -20.07 -0.37 12.85
C TYR A 168 -20.48 -0.18 14.32
N LYS A 169 -21.39 -1.04 14.82
CA LYS A 169 -21.75 -1.11 16.24
C LYS A 169 -20.52 -1.28 17.15
N LEU A 170 -19.61 -2.21 16.83
CA LEU A 170 -18.40 -2.44 17.62
C LEU A 170 -17.51 -1.19 17.66
N LEU A 171 -17.31 -0.52 16.51
CA LEU A 171 -16.56 0.74 16.46
C LEU A 171 -17.19 1.81 17.36
N ARG A 172 -18.51 1.97 17.28
CA ARG A 172 -19.26 2.94 18.08
C ARG A 172 -19.19 2.64 19.58
N GLU A 173 -19.44 1.39 19.98
CA GLU A 173 -19.50 0.98 21.39
C GLU A 173 -18.13 0.98 22.06
N GLN A 174 -17.06 0.70 21.32
CA GLN A 174 -15.68 0.79 21.83
C GLN A 174 -15.04 2.17 21.62
N HIS A 175 -15.78 3.13 21.05
CA HIS A 175 -15.29 4.47 20.73
C HIS A 175 -14.01 4.48 19.88
N LEU A 176 -13.92 3.55 18.92
CA LEU A 176 -12.75 3.39 18.06
C LEU A 176 -12.80 4.30 16.84
N LEU A 177 -11.68 4.93 16.54
CA LEU A 177 -11.42 5.53 15.24
C LEU A 177 -10.91 4.45 14.26
N LEU A 178 -11.19 4.62 12.97
CA LEU A 178 -10.82 3.62 11.96
C LEU A 178 -9.31 3.32 11.94
N GLY A 179 -8.47 4.33 12.07
CA GLY A 179 -7.02 4.17 12.09
C GLY A 179 -6.51 3.28 13.23
N GLU A 180 -7.25 3.21 14.34
CA GLU A 180 -6.93 2.41 15.53
C GLU A 180 -7.21 0.92 15.34
N LEU A 181 -7.98 0.52 14.31
CA LEU A 181 -8.18 -0.89 13.95
C LEU A 181 -6.87 -1.59 13.58
N ARG A 182 -5.82 -0.83 13.24
CA ARG A 182 -4.49 -1.34 12.89
C ARG A 182 -3.61 -1.60 14.11
N PHE A 183 -4.03 -1.19 15.30
CA PHE A 183 -3.22 -1.32 16.51
C PHE A 183 -3.13 -2.79 16.97
N PRO A 184 -1.96 -3.27 17.45
CA PRO A 184 -1.76 -4.67 17.85
C PRO A 184 -2.77 -5.19 18.88
N GLU A 185 -3.23 -4.33 19.79
CA GLU A 185 -4.17 -4.66 20.88
C GLU A 185 -5.52 -5.14 20.32
N ARG A 186 -5.88 -4.73 19.09
CA ARG A 186 -7.12 -5.18 18.44
C ARG A 186 -7.17 -6.68 18.18
N LYS A 187 -6.02 -7.35 18.20
CA LYS A 187 -5.93 -8.81 18.08
C LYS A 187 -6.52 -9.56 19.28
N GLU A 188 -6.72 -8.92 20.43
CA GLU A 188 -7.33 -9.55 21.62
C GLU A 188 -8.78 -10.01 21.35
N ILE A 189 -9.50 -9.26 20.52
CA ILE A 189 -10.83 -9.62 20.01
C ILE A 189 -10.79 -9.97 18.52
N GLY A 190 -9.58 -10.25 18.01
CA GLY A 190 -9.30 -10.41 16.60
C GLY A 190 -9.39 -11.86 16.12
N ILE A 191 -9.90 -12.05 14.91
CA ILE A 191 -9.84 -13.31 14.17
C ILE A 191 -8.87 -13.11 13.01
N ARG A 192 -7.82 -13.94 12.93
CA ARG A 192 -6.93 -13.96 11.76
C ARG A 192 -7.64 -14.64 10.59
N VAL A 193 -7.70 -13.96 9.46
CA VAL A 193 -8.26 -14.48 8.21
C VAL A 193 -7.12 -14.89 7.28
N PRO A 194 -6.80 -16.19 7.14
CA PRO A 194 -5.82 -16.66 6.17
C PRO A 194 -6.31 -16.41 4.74
N ASP A 195 -5.36 -16.29 3.81
CA ASP A 195 -5.63 -15.97 2.40
C ASP A 195 -6.51 -14.73 2.22
N GLY A 196 -6.28 -13.75 3.10
CA GLY A 196 -7.09 -12.54 3.24
C GLY A 196 -6.90 -11.52 2.12
N GLY A 197 -6.11 -11.82 1.09
CA GLY A 197 -5.96 -10.98 -0.09
C GLY A 197 -4.53 -10.55 -0.34
N TRP A 198 -4.37 -9.31 -0.83
CA TRP A 198 -3.12 -8.85 -1.44
C TRP A 198 -2.78 -7.43 -1.01
N HIS A 199 -1.49 -7.19 -0.79
CA HIS A 199 -0.91 -5.87 -0.57
C HIS A 199 0.00 -5.54 -1.75
N PHE A 200 -0.48 -4.69 -2.66
CA PHE A 200 0.22 -4.24 -3.86
C PHE A 200 0.95 -2.91 -3.62
N GLY A 201 1.99 -2.95 -2.79
CA GLY A 201 2.74 -1.78 -2.39
C GLY A 201 3.59 -1.16 -3.50
N TYR A 202 3.65 0.17 -3.53
CA TYR A 202 4.52 0.95 -4.44
C TYR A 202 4.26 0.73 -5.94
N MET A 203 3.03 0.37 -6.33
CA MET A 203 2.64 0.21 -7.74
C MET A 203 2.42 1.54 -8.47
N GLY A 204 2.38 2.66 -7.74
CA GLY A 204 2.11 4.01 -8.24
C GLY A 204 0.76 4.13 -8.95
N GLY A 205 0.60 5.18 -9.75
CA GLY A 205 -0.60 5.38 -10.54
C GLY A 205 -0.31 6.05 -11.88
N HIS A 206 -1.40 6.31 -12.62
CA HIS A 206 -1.39 6.97 -13.93
C HIS A 206 -0.48 6.29 -14.97
N GLY A 207 -0.32 4.97 -14.91
CA GLY A 207 0.48 4.23 -15.90
C GLY A 207 1.98 4.55 -15.89
N GLU A 208 2.53 5.15 -14.82
CA GLU A 208 3.97 5.41 -14.72
C GLU A 208 4.74 4.09 -14.73
N LYS A 209 5.59 3.89 -15.74
CA LYS A 209 6.27 2.60 -15.99
C LYS A 209 7.55 2.41 -15.18
N SER A 210 8.10 3.49 -14.63
CA SER A 210 9.34 3.45 -13.85
C SER A 210 9.07 3.15 -12.38
N ALA A 211 9.28 1.90 -11.96
CA ALA A 211 9.21 1.51 -10.55
C ALA A 211 10.01 2.43 -9.63
N LYS A 212 11.17 2.93 -10.08
CA LYS A 212 11.95 3.91 -9.33
C LYS A 212 11.17 5.19 -9.07
N LYS A 213 10.56 5.79 -10.10
CA LYS A 213 9.81 7.04 -9.94
C LYS A 213 8.59 6.85 -9.03
N ARG A 214 7.89 5.73 -9.17
CA ARG A 214 6.74 5.37 -8.33
C ARG A 214 7.12 5.30 -6.85
N VAL A 215 8.23 4.63 -6.54
CA VAL A 215 8.77 4.56 -5.17
C VAL A 215 9.23 5.94 -4.69
N GLU A 216 9.94 6.71 -5.53
CA GLU A 216 10.40 8.06 -5.17
C GLU A 216 9.25 9.00 -4.83
N GLU A 217 8.17 8.98 -5.60
CA GLU A 217 6.99 9.80 -5.37
C GLU A 217 6.28 9.42 -4.07
N LYS A 218 6.04 8.12 -3.85
CA LYS A 218 5.41 7.61 -2.62
C LYS A 218 6.24 7.96 -1.38
N VAL A 219 7.56 7.73 -1.42
CA VAL A 219 8.45 7.99 -0.28
C VAL A 219 8.55 9.48 0.06
N LYS A 220 8.55 10.37 -0.95
CA LYS A 220 8.56 11.82 -0.70
C LYS A 220 7.28 12.29 0.01
N SER A 221 6.14 11.71 -0.32
CA SER A 221 4.83 12.09 0.23
C SER A 221 4.46 11.36 1.53
N ALA A 222 5.14 10.25 1.86
CA ALA A 222 4.84 9.39 3.00
C ALA A 222 5.30 9.98 4.35
N ALA A 223 4.80 9.40 5.45
CA ALA A 223 5.21 9.81 6.80
C ALA A 223 6.68 9.43 7.12
N HIS A 224 7.15 8.31 6.54
CA HIS A 224 8.48 7.74 6.74
C HIS A 224 9.59 8.43 5.91
N GLN A 225 9.90 9.68 6.28
CA GLN A 225 10.89 10.50 5.57
C GLN A 225 12.33 9.97 5.68
N GLU A 226 12.61 9.05 6.60
CA GLU A 226 13.91 8.40 6.75
C GLU A 226 14.39 7.65 5.50
N PHE A 227 13.45 7.18 4.67
CA PHE A 227 13.72 6.48 3.41
C PHE A 227 13.93 7.42 2.23
N ASN A 228 13.70 8.73 2.39
CA ASN A 228 13.87 9.76 1.34
C ASN A 228 15.35 10.16 1.16
N LYS A 229 16.22 9.16 0.95
CA LYS A 229 17.65 9.34 0.71
C LYS A 229 17.98 8.87 -0.70
N ALA A 230 18.67 9.72 -1.49
CA ALA A 230 19.06 9.41 -2.86
C ALA A 230 19.85 8.08 -3.00
N GLU A 231 20.64 7.72 -1.99
CA GLU A 231 21.39 6.47 -1.96
C GLU A 231 20.45 5.24 -1.89
N ILE A 232 19.34 5.33 -1.14
CA ILE A 232 18.32 4.27 -1.03
C ILE A 232 17.52 4.18 -2.34
N LEU A 233 17.01 5.31 -2.81
CA LEU A 233 16.16 5.40 -4.01
C LEU A 233 16.89 4.97 -5.30
N SER A 234 18.22 5.10 -5.34
CA SER A 234 19.03 4.67 -6.49
C SER A 234 19.12 3.14 -6.66
N GLY A 235 18.90 2.37 -5.59
CA GLY A 235 19.07 0.91 -5.57
C GLY A 235 17.76 0.12 -5.69
N VAL A 236 16.60 0.78 -5.63
CA VAL A 236 15.26 0.16 -5.54
C VAL A 236 15.07 -0.98 -6.54
N VAL A 237 15.25 -0.71 -7.83
CA VAL A 237 14.99 -1.69 -8.90
C VAL A 237 16.03 -2.83 -8.89
N ASP A 238 17.30 -2.49 -8.66
CA ASP A 238 18.39 -3.47 -8.63
C ASP A 238 18.24 -4.42 -7.43
N ASN A 239 17.90 -3.89 -6.24
CA ASN A 239 17.65 -4.67 -5.04
C ASN A 239 16.49 -5.64 -5.24
N LEU A 240 15.37 -5.15 -5.77
CA LEU A 240 14.19 -5.98 -5.96
C LEU A 240 14.44 -7.12 -6.97
N LYS A 241 15.11 -6.84 -8.09
CA LYS A 241 15.55 -7.84 -9.07
C LYS A 241 16.55 -8.85 -8.50
N ASP A 242 17.29 -8.48 -7.47
CA ASP A 242 18.19 -9.36 -6.72
C ASP A 242 17.48 -10.09 -5.57
N GLY A 243 16.14 -9.94 -5.44
CA GLY A 243 15.33 -10.57 -4.41
C GLY A 243 15.48 -9.95 -3.02
N LYS A 244 15.87 -8.67 -2.95
CA LYS A 244 16.11 -7.93 -1.69
C LYS A 244 15.09 -6.81 -1.50
N ASP A 245 14.87 -6.44 -0.25
CA ASP A 245 14.05 -5.28 0.11
C ASP A 245 14.58 -3.96 -0.48
N ILE A 246 13.64 -3.14 -0.95
CA ILE A 246 13.94 -1.85 -1.60
C ILE A 246 14.53 -0.82 -0.63
N PHE A 247 14.34 -0.99 0.69
CA PHE A 247 14.89 -0.13 1.73
C PHE A 247 16.05 -0.77 2.52
N GLY A 248 16.50 -1.97 2.12
CA GLY A 248 17.62 -2.66 2.76
C GLY A 248 17.28 -3.33 4.10
N ARG A 249 15.99 -3.55 4.39
CA ARG A 249 15.54 -4.32 5.56
C ARG A 249 15.83 -5.81 5.36
N ASN A 250 15.76 -6.58 6.44
CA ASN A 250 15.94 -8.04 6.39
C ASN A 250 14.70 -8.73 5.80
N ALA A 251 14.44 -8.55 4.51
CA ALA A 251 13.35 -9.21 3.80
C ALA A 251 13.79 -9.70 2.42
N SER A 252 13.16 -10.78 1.97
CA SER A 252 13.50 -11.45 0.71
C SER A 252 12.29 -11.47 -0.22
N PHE A 253 12.54 -11.13 -1.47
CA PHE A 253 11.54 -11.10 -2.52
C PHE A 253 11.80 -12.17 -3.56
N ARG A 254 10.74 -12.72 -4.14
CA ARG A 254 10.82 -13.68 -5.25
C ARG A 254 9.89 -13.26 -6.38
N LEU A 255 10.37 -13.50 -7.59
CA LEU A 255 9.53 -13.49 -8.78
C LEU A 255 8.63 -14.72 -8.73
N VAL A 256 7.32 -14.52 -8.80
CA VAL A 256 6.31 -15.58 -8.82
C VAL A 256 5.49 -15.50 -10.11
N GLU A 257 4.81 -16.58 -10.47
CA GLU A 257 3.85 -16.53 -11.57
C GLU A 257 2.54 -15.92 -11.08
N ILE A 258 1.77 -15.31 -12.01
CA ILE A 258 0.41 -14.89 -11.73
C ILE A 258 -0.50 -16.08 -12.05
N ASP A 259 -0.96 -16.75 -11.00
CA ASP A 259 -1.78 -17.96 -11.04
C ASP A 259 -3.18 -17.73 -10.44
N ASP A 260 -3.95 -18.79 -10.26
CA ASP A 260 -5.32 -18.78 -9.72
C ASP A 260 -5.44 -18.21 -8.29
N THR A 261 -4.33 -18.01 -7.58
CA THR A 261 -4.30 -17.36 -6.26
C THR A 261 -4.36 -15.83 -6.32
N TYR A 262 -4.34 -15.24 -7.52
CA TYR A 262 -4.55 -13.81 -7.75
C TYR A 262 -6.03 -13.48 -8.01
N PRO A 263 -6.44 -12.21 -7.83
CA PRO A 263 -7.81 -11.81 -8.10
C PRO A 263 -8.20 -12.13 -9.55
N GLU A 264 -9.39 -12.67 -9.75
CA GLU A 264 -9.89 -13.04 -11.09
C GLU A 264 -9.86 -11.87 -12.05
N TYR A 265 -10.38 -10.71 -11.62
CA TYR A 265 -10.34 -9.50 -12.42
C TYR A 265 -8.92 -9.14 -12.89
N LEU A 266 -7.90 -9.27 -12.03
CA LEU A 266 -6.53 -8.99 -12.41
C LEU A 266 -6.05 -9.94 -13.51
N ARG A 267 -6.34 -11.24 -13.37
CA ARG A 267 -5.94 -12.27 -14.34
C ARG A 267 -6.57 -12.03 -15.71
N ASP A 268 -7.82 -11.62 -15.73
CA ASP A 268 -8.57 -11.39 -16.97
C ASP A 268 -8.16 -10.09 -17.68
N HIS A 269 -7.50 -9.17 -16.97
CA HIS A 269 -7.09 -7.86 -17.47
C HIS A 269 -5.57 -7.64 -17.42
N LEU A 270 -4.76 -8.71 -17.44
CA LEU A 270 -3.30 -8.61 -17.30
C LEU A 270 -2.63 -7.69 -18.31
N ASP A 271 -3.17 -7.61 -19.53
CA ASP A 271 -2.64 -6.73 -20.58
C ASP A 271 -2.67 -5.25 -20.17
N GLU A 272 -3.68 -4.83 -19.38
CA GLU A 272 -3.76 -3.47 -18.84
C GLU A 272 -2.65 -3.20 -17.82
N TYR A 273 -2.15 -4.24 -17.14
CA TYR A 273 -1.19 -4.15 -16.05
C TYR A 273 0.22 -4.70 -16.42
N ASP A 274 0.54 -4.98 -17.69
CA ASP A 274 1.85 -5.57 -18.11
C ASP A 274 3.05 -4.75 -17.61
N TYR A 275 2.90 -3.42 -17.50
CA TYR A 275 3.96 -2.54 -16.99
C TYR A 275 4.21 -2.67 -15.47
N LEU A 276 3.33 -3.37 -14.75
CA LEU A 276 3.48 -3.79 -13.36
C LEU A 276 3.94 -5.24 -13.24
N ILE A 277 4.23 -5.95 -14.33
CA ILE A 277 4.72 -7.33 -14.31
C ILE A 277 6.21 -7.33 -14.61
N LEU A 278 7.02 -7.83 -13.67
CA LEU A 278 8.46 -7.93 -13.86
C LEU A 278 8.78 -9.08 -14.81
N LYS A 279 9.48 -8.78 -15.90
CA LYS A 279 9.96 -9.77 -16.87
C LYS A 279 11.25 -10.43 -16.36
N LYS A 280 11.31 -11.76 -16.42
CA LYS A 280 12.46 -12.55 -15.97
C LYS A 280 13.71 -12.17 -16.76
N GLU A 281 14.78 -11.84 -16.06
CA GLU A 281 16.08 -11.57 -16.68
C GLU A 281 16.81 -12.89 -17.00
N ASN A 282 17.40 -12.97 -18.19
CA ASN A 282 18.35 -14.02 -18.50
C ASN A 282 19.73 -13.74 -17.86
N GLY A 283 20.61 -14.75 -17.85
CA GLY A 283 21.93 -14.65 -17.20
C GLY A 283 22.80 -13.50 -17.72
N ALA A 284 22.74 -13.22 -19.02
CA ALA A 284 23.49 -12.12 -19.65
C ALA A 284 22.96 -10.75 -19.22
N GLN A 285 21.64 -10.57 -19.20
CA GLN A 285 20.99 -9.34 -18.72
C GLN A 285 21.34 -9.06 -17.26
N ARG A 286 21.29 -10.09 -16.41
CA ARG A 286 21.69 -9.98 -15.00
C ARG A 286 23.15 -9.57 -14.85
N ALA A 287 24.06 -10.20 -15.60
CA ALA A 287 25.49 -9.87 -15.55
C ALA A 287 25.74 -8.40 -15.98
N LEU A 288 25.15 -7.96 -17.08
CA LEU A 288 25.24 -6.58 -17.56
C LEU A 288 24.72 -5.58 -16.53
N ARG A 289 23.60 -5.88 -15.87
CA ARG A 289 23.03 -5.04 -14.81
C ARG A 289 23.99 -4.90 -13.63
N HIS A 290 24.59 -6.00 -13.15
CA HIS A 290 25.57 -5.95 -12.07
C HIS A 290 26.83 -5.17 -12.46
N THR A 291 27.36 -5.36 -13.66
CA THR A 291 28.52 -4.59 -14.15
C THR A 291 28.19 -3.11 -14.26
N GLY A 292 27.03 -2.75 -14.78
CA GLY A 292 26.57 -1.37 -14.85
C GLY A 292 26.40 -0.73 -13.47
N ALA A 293 25.82 -1.45 -12.51
CA ALA A 293 25.68 -0.99 -11.12
C ALA A 293 27.05 -0.77 -10.45
N TRP A 294 27.99 -1.69 -10.67
CA TRP A 294 29.37 -1.56 -10.19
C TRP A 294 30.07 -0.33 -10.79
N LEU A 295 29.97 -0.11 -12.10
CA LEU A 295 30.53 1.06 -12.78
C LEU A 295 29.95 2.36 -12.21
N ARG A 296 28.62 2.46 -12.08
CA ARG A 296 27.94 3.63 -11.48
C ARG A 296 28.47 3.89 -10.07
N LYS A 297 28.53 2.86 -9.22
CA LYS A 297 28.99 3.00 -7.82
C LYS A 297 30.43 3.49 -7.73
N ASN A 298 31.32 3.00 -8.59
CA ASN A 298 32.72 3.43 -8.64
C ASN A 298 32.87 4.86 -9.19
N TYR A 299 32.12 5.21 -10.25
CA TYR A 299 32.10 6.57 -10.78
C TYR A 299 31.62 7.59 -9.74
N TYR A 300 30.52 7.30 -9.02
CA TYR A 300 30.03 8.16 -7.94
C TYR A 300 31.03 8.29 -6.77
N ARG A 301 31.74 7.21 -6.43
CA ARG A 301 32.80 7.25 -5.40
C ARG A 301 33.97 8.11 -5.83
N ALA A 302 34.43 7.96 -7.07
CA ALA A 302 35.49 8.78 -7.64
C ALA A 302 35.09 10.27 -7.68
N GLY A 303 33.88 10.58 -8.15
CA GLY A 303 33.35 11.95 -8.16
C GLY A 303 33.24 12.59 -6.77
N ARG A 304 32.79 11.84 -5.75
CA ARG A 304 32.82 12.33 -4.35
C ARG A 304 34.23 12.53 -3.82
N GLY A 305 35.18 11.67 -4.20
CA GLY A 305 36.60 11.82 -3.88
C GLY A 305 37.18 13.11 -4.45
N VAL A 306 36.95 13.37 -5.73
CA VAL A 306 37.36 14.62 -6.41
C VAL A 306 36.71 15.83 -5.75
N LYS A 307 35.40 15.80 -5.47
CA LYS A 307 34.68 16.93 -4.83
C LYS A 307 35.19 17.21 -3.41
N ARG A 308 35.55 16.17 -2.64
CA ARG A 308 36.20 16.31 -1.32
C ARG A 308 37.60 16.89 -1.42
N LEU A 309 38.37 16.48 -2.43
CA LEU A 309 39.71 17.00 -2.70
C LEU A 309 39.67 18.47 -3.11
N CYS A 310 38.76 18.84 -4.03
CA CYS A 310 38.53 20.23 -4.43
C CYS A 310 38.12 21.10 -3.24
N ARG A 311 37.20 20.63 -2.38
CA ARG A 311 36.82 21.38 -1.16
C ARG A 311 37.99 21.61 -0.20
N LYS A 312 38.87 20.61 -0.03
CA LYS A 312 40.11 20.75 0.75
C LYS A 312 41.09 21.76 0.14
N ILE A 313 41.17 21.82 -1.19
CA ILE A 313 42.07 22.74 -1.91
C ILE A 313 41.51 24.18 -1.92
N THR A 314 40.20 24.37 -1.99
CA THR A 314 39.56 25.69 -2.10
C THR A 314 39.25 26.38 -0.78
N GLY A 315 39.59 25.78 0.38
CA GLY A 315 39.46 26.42 1.71
C GLY A 315 38.03 26.76 2.18
N LYS A 316 36.98 26.37 1.45
CA LYS A 316 35.59 26.54 1.87
C LYS A 316 35.14 25.31 2.67
N GLY A 317 35.46 25.36 3.97
CA GLY A 317 34.92 24.46 5.00
C GLY A 317 33.48 24.82 5.33
#